data_AF-A0A942H2S8-F1
#
_entry.id   AF-A0A942H2S8-F1
#
_cell.length_a   1.000
_cell.length_b   1.000
_cell.length_c   1.000
_cell.angle_alpha   90.00
_cell.angle_beta   90.00
_cell.angle_gamma   90.00
#
_symmetry.space_group_name_H-M   'P 1'
#
loop_
_entity.id
_entity.type
_entity.pdbx_description
1 polymer ?
#
loop_
_entity_poly.entity_id
_entity_poly.type
_entity_poly.pdbx_seq_one_letter_code
_entity_poly.pdbx_strand_id
1 'polypeptide(L)'
;MAIATAGQKAAKTTKVKIENTATFPLPKDYEASIHKALDFLPVEQTRGIERIKLVDFINDPRLKNMDVPVKGDLPGLYHPRVQNSAPWFEISMGALLQPTEGRAKRFMAKSGFKGNVAGLIFSLVGQHYYLTLRHSVKKTGLEPQIRQYAEKNLKAWTEKQSEGSWRAKIFKPFRPMLERWAKWLNKKAAQSKK
;
A
#
# COMPACT_ATOMS: atom_id res chain seq x y z
N MET A 1 -36.87 24.60 -17.60
CA MET A 1 -36.46 23.56 -18.57
C MET A 1 -35.18 22.92 -18.08
N ALA A 2 -35.28 21.76 -17.43
CA ALA A 2 -34.13 20.99 -16.96
C ALA A 2 -33.77 19.98 -18.04
N ILE A 3 -32.63 20.16 -18.70
CA ILE A 3 -32.09 19.18 -19.63
C ILE A 3 -31.59 18.01 -18.77
N ALA A 4 -32.45 17.00 -18.61
CA ALA A 4 -32.05 15.72 -18.07
C ALA A 4 -31.14 15.04 -19.09
N THR A 5 -29.82 15.13 -18.90
CA THR A 5 -28.85 14.31 -19.63
C THR A 5 -29.03 12.84 -19.25
N ALA A 6 -29.90 12.17 -19.99
CA ALA A 6 -29.97 10.72 -20.06
C ALA A 6 -28.64 10.18 -20.59
N GLY A 7 -28.00 9.28 -19.85
CA GLY A 7 -26.93 8.43 -20.40
C GLY A 7 -25.66 8.26 -19.57
N GLN A 8 -25.42 9.04 -18.52
CA GLN A 8 -24.35 8.70 -17.59
C GLN A 8 -24.87 7.64 -16.62
N LYS A 9 -24.64 6.36 -16.95
CA LYS A 9 -24.67 5.30 -15.93
C LYS A 9 -23.77 5.79 -14.80
N ALA A 10 -24.35 6.18 -13.66
CA ALA A 10 -23.60 6.48 -12.46
C ALA A 10 -22.61 5.33 -12.28
N ALA A 11 -21.31 5.64 -12.32
CA ALA A 11 -20.27 4.63 -12.19
C ALA A 11 -20.58 3.87 -10.90
N LYS A 12 -20.99 2.60 -11.03
CA LYS A 12 -21.30 1.75 -9.88
C LYS A 12 -20.04 1.78 -9.02
N THR A 13 -20.12 2.43 -7.86
CA THR A 13 -18.98 2.52 -6.94
C THR A 13 -18.78 1.13 -6.36
N THR A 14 -18.10 0.26 -7.12
CA THR A 14 -17.79 -1.09 -6.67
C THR A 14 -16.80 -0.94 -5.54
N LYS A 15 -17.26 -1.06 -4.30
CA LYS A 15 -16.36 -1.15 -3.15
C LYS A 15 -15.42 -2.33 -3.39
N VAL A 16 -14.13 -2.08 -3.26
CA VAL A 16 -13.10 -3.11 -3.43
C VAL A 16 -13.37 -4.23 -2.42
N LYS A 17 -13.53 -5.46 -2.91
CA LYS A 17 -13.82 -6.63 -2.08
C LYS A 17 -12.53 -7.11 -1.41
N ILE A 18 -12.58 -7.44 -0.13
CA ILE A 18 -11.45 -8.06 0.58
C ILE A 18 -11.70 -9.57 0.63
N GLU A 19 -10.77 -10.36 0.10
CA GLU A 19 -10.81 -11.82 0.12
C GLU A 19 -9.67 -12.34 0.99
N ASN A 20 -10.01 -12.98 2.12
CA ASN A 20 -9.00 -13.56 3.00
C ASN A 20 -8.75 -15.03 2.66
N THR A 21 -7.52 -15.36 2.28
CA THR A 21 -7.01 -16.73 2.05
C THR A 21 -5.82 -17.04 2.96
N ALA A 22 -5.50 -16.17 3.93
CA ALA A 22 -4.41 -16.42 4.87
C ALA A 22 -4.81 -17.51 5.87
N THR A 23 -3.90 -18.44 6.15
CA THR A 23 -4.14 -19.58 7.06
C THR A 23 -3.86 -19.25 8.52
N PHE A 24 -3.03 -18.24 8.79
CA PHE A 24 -2.64 -17.85 10.14
C PHE A 24 -3.48 -16.67 10.68
N PRO A 25 -3.56 -16.49 12.01
CA PRO A 25 -4.46 -15.49 12.60
C PRO A 25 -4.01 -14.05 12.29
N LEU A 26 -4.88 -13.31 11.62
CA LEU A 26 -4.71 -11.90 11.31
C LEU A 26 -5.12 -10.99 12.50
N PRO A 27 -4.60 -9.75 12.60
CA PRO A 27 -5.07 -8.77 13.56
C PRO A 27 -6.58 -8.53 13.41
N LYS A 28 -7.33 -8.43 14.51
CA LYS A 28 -8.80 -8.32 14.48
C LYS A 28 -9.33 -7.14 13.64
N ASP A 29 -8.52 -6.10 13.46
CA ASP A 29 -8.86 -4.87 12.75
C ASP A 29 -8.26 -4.78 11.35
N TYR A 30 -7.88 -5.92 10.75
CA TYR A 30 -7.24 -5.94 9.43
C TYR A 30 -8.13 -5.35 8.33
N GLU A 31 -9.38 -5.77 8.23
CA GLU A 31 -10.32 -5.26 7.21
C GLU A 31 -10.59 -3.78 7.39
N ALA A 32 -10.85 -3.35 8.63
CA ALA A 32 -11.07 -1.96 8.95
C ALA A 32 -9.87 -1.09 8.58
N SER A 33 -8.65 -1.60 8.77
CA SER A 33 -7.41 -0.89 8.40
C SER A 33 -7.23 -0.78 6.89
N ILE A 34 -7.57 -1.83 6.13
CA ILE A 34 -7.53 -1.84 4.67
C ILE A 34 -8.57 -0.86 4.10
N HIS A 35 -9.83 -0.95 4.56
CA HIS A 35 -10.89 -0.04 4.13
C HIS A 35 -10.54 1.41 4.42
N LYS A 36 -10.05 1.69 5.63
CA LYS A 36 -9.57 3.02 6.01
C LYS A 36 -8.52 3.57 5.05
N ALA A 37 -7.55 2.75 4.65
CA ALA A 37 -6.54 3.16 3.68
C ALA A 37 -7.13 3.39 2.28
N LEU A 38 -8.06 2.55 1.82
CA LEU A 38 -8.73 2.73 0.54
C LEU A 38 -9.63 3.98 0.51
N ASP A 39 -10.40 4.22 1.56
CA ASP A 39 -11.32 5.36 1.70
C ASP A 39 -10.57 6.70 1.80
N PHE A 40 -9.28 6.68 2.13
CA PHE A 40 -8.43 7.86 2.09
C PHE A 40 -8.13 8.34 0.68
N LEU A 41 -8.08 7.42 -0.27
CA LEU A 41 -7.69 7.71 -1.64
C LEU A 41 -8.89 8.25 -2.43
N PRO A 42 -8.65 9.15 -3.39
CA PRO A 42 -9.68 9.56 -4.34
C PRO A 42 -10.27 8.35 -5.07
N VAL A 43 -11.59 8.35 -5.26
CA VAL A 43 -12.34 7.24 -5.89
C VAL A 43 -11.85 6.99 -7.32
N GLU A 44 -11.36 8.02 -8.00
CA GLU A 44 -10.81 7.92 -9.35
C GLU A 44 -9.58 7.03 -9.40
N GLN A 45 -8.77 7.02 -8.34
CA GLN A 45 -7.51 6.27 -8.27
C GLN A 45 -7.73 4.81 -7.91
N THR A 46 -8.85 4.50 -7.26
CA THR A 46 -9.25 3.13 -6.93
C THR A 46 -10.23 2.53 -7.94
N ARG A 47 -10.62 3.32 -8.95
CA ARG A 47 -11.63 2.94 -9.93
C ARG A 47 -11.22 1.70 -10.73
N GLY A 48 -12.10 0.72 -10.75
CA GLY A 48 -11.94 -0.49 -11.55
C GLY A 48 -11.18 -1.60 -10.84
N ILE A 49 -10.61 -1.34 -9.65
CA ILE A 49 -10.07 -2.39 -8.78
C ILE A 49 -11.23 -3.22 -8.24
N GLU A 50 -11.18 -4.52 -8.47
CA GLU A 50 -12.26 -5.42 -8.05
C GLU A 50 -12.06 -5.94 -6.63
N ARG A 51 -10.84 -6.41 -6.31
CA ARG A 51 -10.56 -7.08 -5.04
C ARG A 51 -9.13 -6.95 -4.55
N ILE A 52 -8.97 -7.16 -3.25
CA ILE A 52 -7.71 -7.37 -2.54
C ILE A 52 -7.74 -8.76 -1.95
N LYS A 53 -6.83 -9.63 -2.40
CA LYS A 53 -6.64 -10.98 -1.87
C LYS A 53 -5.52 -10.98 -0.85
N LEU A 54 -5.81 -11.44 0.36
CA LEU A 54 -4.83 -11.63 1.43
C LEU A 54 -4.36 -13.08 1.40
N VAL A 55 -3.06 -13.29 1.29
CA VAL A 55 -2.43 -14.62 1.22
C VAL A 55 -1.32 -14.71 2.25
N ASP A 56 -0.90 -15.93 2.58
CA ASP A 56 0.25 -16.11 3.49
C ASP A 56 1.53 -15.63 2.83
N PHE A 57 1.81 -16.12 1.62
CA PHE A 57 2.96 -15.74 0.80
C PHE A 57 2.53 -15.70 -0.66
N ILE A 58 3.10 -14.75 -1.43
CA ILE A 58 2.81 -14.61 -2.85
C ILE A 58 3.60 -15.66 -3.62
N ASN A 59 2.89 -16.48 -4.39
CA ASN A 59 3.47 -17.52 -5.24
C ASN A 59 2.94 -17.36 -6.67
N ASP A 60 3.52 -16.44 -7.43
CA ASP A 60 3.20 -16.24 -8.84
C ASP A 60 4.27 -16.91 -9.72
N PRO A 61 3.89 -17.78 -10.68
CA PRO A 61 4.82 -18.40 -11.63
C PRO A 61 5.70 -17.41 -12.41
N ARG A 62 5.21 -16.18 -12.67
CA ARG A 62 5.94 -15.12 -13.39
C ARG A 62 7.15 -14.62 -12.62
N LEU A 63 7.11 -14.71 -11.29
CA LEU A 63 8.19 -14.24 -10.41
C LEU A 63 9.33 -15.25 -10.31
N LYS A 64 9.09 -16.54 -10.61
CA LYS A 64 10.10 -17.62 -10.51
C LYS A 64 11.28 -17.42 -11.46
N ASN A 65 11.07 -16.70 -12.56
CA ASN A 65 12.09 -16.44 -13.57
C ASN A 65 12.68 -15.01 -13.48
N MET A 66 12.26 -14.21 -12.51
CA MET A 66 12.79 -12.87 -12.29
C MET A 66 13.76 -12.90 -11.11
N ASP A 67 14.98 -12.43 -11.35
CA ASP A 67 15.96 -12.21 -10.28
C ASP A 67 15.57 -10.93 -9.52
N VAL A 68 14.53 -11.04 -8.69
CA VAL A 68 14.00 -9.91 -7.93
C VAL A 68 14.97 -9.63 -6.79
N PRO A 69 15.51 -8.39 -6.63
CA PRO A 69 16.51 -8.07 -5.60
C PRO A 69 15.96 -8.07 -4.17
N VAL A 70 14.76 -8.61 -3.95
CA VAL A 70 14.14 -8.73 -2.64
C VAL A 70 14.65 -10.02 -2.01
N LYS A 71 15.66 -9.91 -1.14
CA LYS A 71 16.01 -10.99 -0.19
C LYS A 71 14.83 -11.19 0.78
N GLY A 72 13.83 -11.96 0.39
CA GLY A 72 12.66 -12.28 1.20
C GLY A 72 11.34 -12.33 0.41
N ASP A 73 10.24 -12.57 1.12
CA ASP A 73 8.91 -12.67 0.53
C ASP A 73 8.39 -11.31 0.03
N LEU A 74 7.78 -11.30 -1.15
CA LEU A 74 7.17 -10.09 -1.71
C LEU A 74 5.97 -9.66 -0.86
N PRO A 75 5.91 -8.39 -0.41
CA PRO A 75 4.83 -7.92 0.45
C PRO A 75 3.51 -7.72 -0.29
N GLY A 76 3.56 -7.41 -1.60
CA GLY A 76 2.36 -7.24 -2.41
C GLY A 76 2.66 -7.35 -3.90
N LEU A 77 1.64 -7.72 -4.67
CA LEU A 77 1.69 -7.88 -6.12
C LEU A 77 0.45 -7.26 -6.76
N TYR A 78 0.68 -6.44 -7.79
CA TYR A 78 -0.37 -5.88 -8.61
C TYR A 78 -0.66 -6.79 -9.80
N HIS A 79 -1.92 -7.19 -9.95
CA HIS A 79 -2.41 -7.90 -11.11
C HIS A 79 -3.19 -6.94 -12.01
N PRO A 80 -2.61 -6.48 -13.14
CA PRO A 80 -3.31 -5.58 -14.06
C PRO A 80 -4.48 -6.28 -14.74
N ARG A 81 -5.34 -5.49 -15.39
CA ARG A 81 -6.46 -6.04 -16.17
C ARG A 81 -5.93 -6.97 -17.26
N VAL A 82 -6.38 -8.23 -17.26
CA VAL A 82 -6.06 -9.22 -18.29
C VAL A 82 -7.38 -9.76 -18.85
N GLN A 83 -7.64 -9.50 -20.13
CA GLN A 83 -8.85 -9.94 -20.83
C GLN A 83 -10.13 -9.56 -20.05
N ASN A 84 -10.85 -10.56 -19.51
CA ASN A 84 -12.09 -10.39 -18.77
C ASN A 84 -11.90 -10.24 -17.25
N SER A 85 -10.68 -10.39 -16.74
CA SER A 85 -10.36 -10.22 -15.32
C SER A 85 -10.04 -8.77 -15.01
N ALA A 86 -10.78 -8.18 -14.08
CA ALA A 86 -10.53 -6.81 -13.62
C ALA A 86 -9.22 -6.74 -12.81
N PRO A 87 -8.61 -5.55 -12.67
CA PRO A 87 -7.39 -5.42 -11.88
C PRO A 87 -7.67 -5.73 -10.40
N TRP A 88 -6.73 -6.42 -9.77
CA TRP A 88 -6.81 -6.81 -8.36
C TRP A 88 -5.43 -6.83 -7.71
N PHE A 89 -5.42 -6.87 -6.38
CA PHE A 89 -4.19 -6.85 -5.60
C PHE A 89 -4.02 -8.11 -4.78
N GLU A 90 -2.79 -8.57 -4.68
CA GLU A 90 -2.39 -9.65 -3.78
C GLU A 90 -1.49 -9.08 -2.69
N ILE A 91 -1.81 -9.35 -1.43
CA ILE A 91 -1.05 -8.87 -0.28
C ILE A 91 -0.58 -10.08 0.54
N SER A 92 0.73 -10.17 0.74
CA SER A 92 1.36 -11.18 1.58
C SER A 92 1.28 -10.75 3.04
N MET A 93 0.42 -11.42 3.79
CA MET A 93 0.28 -11.19 5.22
C MET A 93 1.51 -11.74 5.95
N GLY A 94 2.15 -12.80 5.44
CA GLY A 94 3.36 -13.40 6.02
C GLY A 94 4.53 -12.42 5.98
N ALA A 95 4.71 -11.70 4.87
CA ALA A 95 5.72 -10.65 4.76
C ALA A 95 5.44 -9.46 5.71
N LEU A 96 4.16 -9.11 5.93
CA LEU A 96 3.77 -7.98 6.76
C LEU A 96 3.80 -8.28 8.27
N LEU A 97 3.46 -9.51 8.66
CA LEU A 97 3.31 -9.91 10.07
C LEU A 97 4.47 -10.76 10.58
N GLN A 98 5.36 -11.21 9.69
CA GLN A 98 6.56 -12.00 9.98
C GLN A 98 6.27 -13.13 10.98
N PRO A 99 5.26 -13.99 10.72
CA PRO A 99 4.81 -14.99 11.68
C PRO A 99 5.90 -16.04 11.95
N THR A 100 6.85 -16.24 11.04
CA THR A 100 7.97 -17.18 11.18
C THR A 100 9.10 -16.67 12.07
N GLU A 101 9.13 -15.38 12.38
CA GLU A 101 10.21 -14.78 13.17
C GLU A 101 9.92 -14.77 14.69
N GLY A 102 10.96 -14.47 15.48
CA GLY A 102 10.90 -14.44 16.94
C GLY A 102 9.85 -13.47 17.49
N ARG A 103 9.44 -13.68 18.75
CA ARG A 103 8.34 -12.96 19.42
C ARG A 103 8.46 -11.43 19.34
N ALA A 104 9.67 -10.89 19.49
CA ALA A 104 9.93 -9.45 19.42
C ALA A 104 9.65 -8.87 18.02
N LYS A 105 10.17 -9.51 16.97
CA LYS A 105 9.93 -9.08 15.58
C LYS A 105 8.46 -9.19 15.20
N ARG A 106 7.80 -10.28 15.59
CA ARG A 106 6.36 -10.47 15.41
C ARG A 106 5.54 -9.37 16.09
N PHE A 107 5.91 -8.96 17.29
CA PHE A 107 5.24 -7.87 18.00
C PHE A 107 5.43 -6.52 17.29
N MET A 108 6.64 -6.22 16.84
CA MET A 108 6.91 -5.00 16.05
C MET A 108 6.14 -4.99 14.73
N ALA A 109 6.09 -6.12 14.02
CA ALA A 109 5.33 -6.26 12.80
C ALA A 109 3.82 -6.03 13.03
N LYS A 110 3.27 -6.58 14.12
CA LYS A 110 1.87 -6.35 14.52
C LYS A 110 1.58 -4.90 14.90
N SER A 111 2.48 -4.23 15.63
CA SER A 111 2.26 -2.84 16.04
C SER A 111 2.36 -1.86 14.86
N GLY A 112 3.21 -2.15 13.87
CA GLY A 112 3.36 -1.39 12.64
C GLY A 112 2.36 -1.73 11.53
N PHE A 113 1.53 -2.77 11.72
CA PHE A 113 0.68 -3.36 10.68
C PHE A 113 -0.16 -2.32 9.91
N LYS A 114 -0.84 -1.41 10.61
CA LYS A 114 -1.68 -0.37 9.99
C LYS A 114 -0.92 0.53 9.04
N GLY A 115 0.28 0.96 9.43
CA GLY A 115 1.14 1.82 8.62
C GLY A 115 1.69 1.06 7.42
N ASN A 116 2.16 -0.18 7.64
CA ASN A 116 2.74 -1.02 6.60
C ASN A 116 1.71 -1.39 5.53
N VAL A 117 0.50 -1.78 5.93
CA VAL A 117 -0.61 -2.11 5.02
C VAL A 117 -1.05 -0.88 4.23
N ALA A 118 -1.19 0.28 4.88
CA ALA A 118 -1.55 1.52 4.19
C ALA A 118 -0.49 1.90 3.15
N GLY A 119 0.79 1.86 3.52
CA GLY A 119 1.89 2.12 2.59
C GLY A 119 1.92 1.16 1.40
N LEU A 120 1.65 -0.13 1.65
CA LEU A 120 1.56 -1.13 0.60
C LEU A 120 0.36 -0.86 -0.34
N ILE A 121 -0.82 -0.58 0.21
CA ILE A 121 -2.01 -0.23 -0.57
C ILE A 121 -1.75 1.02 -1.42
N PHE A 122 -1.13 2.06 -0.87
CA PHE A 122 -0.79 3.26 -1.64
C PHE A 122 0.21 2.98 -2.75
N SER A 123 1.17 2.08 -2.53
CA SER A 123 2.08 1.63 -3.59
C SER A 123 1.33 0.89 -4.70
N LEU A 124 0.48 -0.07 -4.34
CA LEU A 124 -0.29 -0.88 -5.31
C LEU A 124 -1.31 -0.05 -6.08
N VAL A 125 -2.02 0.86 -5.41
CA VAL A 125 -2.91 1.83 -6.06
C VAL A 125 -2.11 2.80 -6.94
N GLY A 126 -0.92 3.22 -6.51
CA GLY A 126 -0.02 4.03 -7.34
C GLY A 126 0.38 3.30 -8.62
N GLN A 127 0.72 2.02 -8.54
CA GLN A 127 0.98 1.17 -9.71
C GLN A 127 -0.24 1.12 -10.62
N HIS A 128 -1.42 0.84 -10.07
CA HIS A 128 -2.68 0.83 -10.83
C HIS A 128 -2.94 2.17 -11.52
N TYR A 129 -2.83 3.28 -10.79
CA TYR A 129 -3.07 4.62 -11.31
C TYR A 129 -2.14 4.97 -12.47
N TYR A 130 -0.83 4.76 -12.33
CA TYR A 130 0.15 5.13 -13.37
C TYR A 130 0.23 4.13 -14.53
N LEU A 131 -0.13 2.87 -14.33
CA LEU A 131 -0.11 1.86 -15.40
C LEU A 131 -1.43 1.80 -16.17
N THR A 132 -2.55 2.11 -15.53
CA THR A 132 -3.89 1.86 -16.09
C THR A 132 -4.71 3.12 -16.32
N LEU A 133 -4.59 4.14 -15.48
CA LEU A 133 -5.46 5.33 -15.56
C LEU A 133 -4.74 6.54 -16.13
N ARG A 134 -3.46 6.73 -15.80
CA ARG A 134 -2.65 7.89 -16.18
C ARG A 134 -1.52 7.48 -17.11
N HIS A 135 -1.73 7.64 -18.41
CA HIS A 135 -0.76 7.27 -19.46
C HIS A 135 0.27 8.36 -19.78
N SER A 136 0.34 9.44 -18.98
CA SER A 136 1.24 10.58 -19.27
C SER A 136 2.71 10.33 -18.94
N VAL A 137 3.07 9.13 -18.45
CA VAL A 137 4.37 8.85 -17.85
C VAL A 137 5.10 7.79 -18.67
N LYS A 138 6.33 8.12 -19.07
CA LYS A 138 7.20 7.15 -19.77
C LYS A 138 7.61 6.03 -18.81
N LYS A 139 7.79 4.82 -19.35
CA LYS A 139 8.14 3.62 -18.56
C LYS A 139 9.34 3.81 -17.63
N THR A 140 10.36 4.56 -18.07
CA THR A 140 11.57 4.87 -17.30
C THR A 140 11.31 5.72 -16.05
N GLY A 141 10.22 6.48 -16.01
CA GLY A 141 9.85 7.35 -14.89
C GLY A 141 8.75 6.80 -13.99
N LEU A 142 8.26 5.58 -14.24
CA LEU A 142 7.12 5.03 -13.50
C LEU A 142 7.47 4.77 -12.03
N GLU A 143 8.56 4.05 -11.76
CA GLU A 143 8.93 3.69 -10.39
C GLU A 143 9.14 4.92 -9.49
N PRO A 144 9.92 5.96 -9.88
CA PRO A 144 10.04 7.17 -9.07
C PRO A 144 8.69 7.85 -8.78
N GLN A 145 7.78 7.88 -9.75
CA GLN A 145 6.48 8.53 -9.60
C GLN A 145 5.51 7.73 -8.72
N ILE A 146 5.51 6.41 -8.85
CA ILE A 146 4.74 5.50 -7.98
C ILE A 146 5.25 5.63 -6.55
N ARG A 147 6.57 5.67 -6.36
CA ARG A 147 7.19 5.86 -5.04
C ARG A 147 6.81 7.20 -4.42
N GLN A 148 6.95 8.30 -5.16
CA GLN A 148 6.58 9.63 -4.68
C GLN A 148 5.08 9.71 -4.33
N TYR A 149 4.23 9.07 -5.13
CA TYR A 149 2.80 8.97 -4.85
C TYR A 149 2.54 8.22 -3.55
N ALA A 150 3.16 7.06 -3.35
CA ALA A 150 3.01 6.28 -2.13
C ALA A 150 3.51 7.04 -0.90
N GLU A 151 4.69 7.66 -0.98
CA GLU A 151 5.28 8.46 0.10
C GLU A 151 4.39 9.67 0.46
N LYS A 152 3.85 10.39 -0.53
CA LYS A 152 2.95 11.53 -0.32
C LYS A 152 1.68 11.10 0.41
N ASN A 153 1.01 10.05 -0.08
CA ASN A 153 -0.22 9.57 0.53
C ASN A 153 0.02 8.96 1.91
N LEU A 154 1.14 8.26 2.11
CA LEU A 154 1.49 7.70 3.41
C LEU A 154 1.77 8.78 4.44
N LYS A 155 2.46 9.86 4.05
CA LYS A 155 2.69 11.01 4.94
C LYS A 155 1.38 11.69 5.33
N ALA A 156 0.53 11.99 4.34
CA ALA A 156 -0.78 12.62 4.58
C ALA A 156 -1.71 11.72 5.41
N TRP A 157 -1.70 10.41 5.15
CA TRP A 157 -2.42 9.41 5.95
C TRP A 157 -1.96 9.40 7.39
N THR A 158 -0.65 9.35 7.60
CA THR A 158 -0.06 9.35 8.95
C THR A 158 -0.40 10.63 9.69
N GLU A 159 -0.37 11.78 9.01
CA GLU A 159 -0.80 13.07 9.57
C GLU A 159 -2.25 13.04 10.00
N LYS A 160 -3.18 12.59 9.13
CA LYS A 160 -4.60 12.48 9.45
C LYS A 160 -4.90 11.48 10.56
N GLN A 161 -4.19 10.36 10.62
CA GLN A 161 -4.34 9.38 11.70
C GLN A 161 -3.77 9.88 13.04
N SER A 162 -2.81 10.80 12.98
CA SER A 162 -2.17 11.36 14.18
C SER A 162 -2.80 12.69 14.60
N GLU A 163 -3.57 13.36 13.74
CA GLU A 163 -4.43 14.49 14.09
C GLU A 163 -5.39 14.11 15.22
N GLY A 164 -5.24 14.76 16.37
CA GLY A 164 -6.00 14.48 17.60
C GLY A 164 -5.28 13.57 18.61
N SER A 165 -4.21 12.86 18.23
CA SER A 165 -3.42 12.05 19.16
C SER A 165 -2.51 12.93 20.02
N TRP A 166 -2.42 12.62 21.33
CA TRP A 166 -1.49 13.28 22.25
C TRP A 166 -0.03 13.18 21.76
N ARG A 167 0.32 12.05 21.11
CA ARG A 167 1.64 11.84 20.49
C ARG A 167 1.91 12.87 19.40
N ALA A 168 0.92 13.20 18.58
CA ALA A 168 1.13 14.18 17.52
C ALA A 168 1.35 15.59 18.07
N LYS A 169 0.66 15.96 19.16
CA LYS A 169 0.88 17.25 19.81
C LYS A 169 2.32 17.39 20.34
N ILE A 170 2.90 16.30 20.85
CA ILE A 170 4.27 16.28 21.36
C ILE A 170 5.31 16.19 20.24
N PHE A 171 5.12 15.29 19.26
CA PHE A 171 6.15 15.00 18.25
C PHE A 171 6.11 15.90 17.02
N LYS A 172 5.01 16.60 16.72
CA LYS A 172 4.93 17.57 15.61
C LYS A 172 6.06 18.63 15.64
N PRO A 173 6.35 19.32 16.77
CA PRO A 173 7.42 20.32 16.81
C PRO A 173 8.82 19.72 16.63
N PHE A 174 9.03 18.45 17.00
CA PHE A 174 10.35 17.79 16.88
C PHE A 174 10.58 17.10 15.53
N ARG A 175 9.59 17.05 14.63
CA ARG A 175 9.72 16.47 13.28
C ARG A 175 10.98 16.91 12.52
N PRO A 176 11.34 18.20 12.41
CA PRO A 176 12.53 18.60 11.66
C PRO A 176 13.82 18.05 12.24
N MET A 177 13.89 17.88 13.57
CA MET A 177 15.05 17.30 14.25
C MET A 177 15.13 15.79 14.01
N LEU A 178 13.99 15.10 14.10
CA LEU A 178 13.88 13.66 13.80
C LEU A 178 14.21 13.36 12.33
N GLU A 179 13.78 14.18 11.37
CA GLU A 179 14.13 14.04 9.96
C GLU A 179 15.63 14.23 9.71
N ARG A 180 16.27 15.17 10.40
CA ARG A 180 17.73 15.35 10.35
C ARG A 180 18.46 14.12 10.88
N TRP A 181 18.01 13.56 12.00
CA TRP A 181 18.58 12.34 12.56
C TRP A 181 18.36 11.12 11.66
N ALA A 182 17.18 10.98 11.05
CA ALA A 182 16.90 9.91 10.10
C ALA A 182 17.82 9.99 8.86
N LYS A 183 18.04 11.19 8.31
CA LYS A 183 18.99 11.41 7.21
C LYS A 183 20.41 11.06 7.61
N TRP A 184 20.82 11.43 8.82
CA TRP A 184 22.15 11.08 9.34
C TRP A 184 22.33 9.57 9.55
N LEU A 185 21.33 8.89 10.13
CA LEU A 185 21.34 7.44 10.31
C LEU A 185 21.37 6.68 8.98
N ASN A 186 20.56 7.10 8.01
CA ASN A 186 20.58 6.51 6.66
C ASN A 186 21.94 6.72 5.98
N LYS A 187 22.58 7.88 6.17
CA LYS A 187 23.93 8.14 5.66
C LYS A 187 24.95 7.20 6.29
N LYS A 188 24.88 6.97 7.61
CA LYS A 188 25.75 5.99 8.30
C LYS A 188 25.49 4.54 7.86
N ALA A 189 24.23 4.14 7.73
CA ALA A 189 23.86 2.79 7.31
C ALA A 189 24.27 2.51 5.84
N ALA A 190 24.23 3.52 4.97
CA ALA A 190 24.73 3.41 3.61
C ALA A 190 26.27 3.32 3.56
N GLN A 191 26.97 3.97 4.49
CA GLN A 191 28.42 3.88 4.63
C GLN A 191 28.87 2.52 5.17
N SER A 192 28.11 1.89 6.09
CA SER A 192 28.42 0.57 6.63
C SER A 192 28.07 -0.61 5.72
N LYS A 193 27.34 -0.35 4.61
CA LYS A 193 26.99 -1.35 3.59
C LYS A 193 27.91 -1.29 2.36
N LYS A 194 28.84 -0.32 2.32
CA LYS A 194 29.98 -0.30 1.38
C LYS A 194 31.16 -0.99 2.04
#